data_AF-A0A934KB90-F1
#
_entry.id   AF-A0A934KB90-F1
#
_cell.length_a   1.000
_cell.length_b   1.000
_cell.length_c   1.000
_cell.angle_alpha   90.00
_cell.angle_beta   90.00
_cell.angle_gamma   90.00
#
_symmetry.space_group_name_H-M   'P 1'
#
loop_
_entity.id
_entity.type
_entity.pdbx_description
1 polymer ?
#
loop_
_entity_poly.entity_id
_entity_poly.type
_entity_poly.pdbx_seq_one_letter_code
_entity_poly.pdbx_strand_id
1 'polypeptide(L)'
;MALALLLVTAAFLLDRGLAALLRPRVTGPVRQAAAHHPVPLQGVVVKGLSGLTTGTCLSFAPGGKDRRQTVFIDAGHGGLDPGVVGRTSAGATISEKTATLEVALALAASLRTTGYRVVLSRTSDTTLIGAGAGGTGNGVLTREALRQDLIARVDCANAAGADVLLAIHFNAYDGLSAGGTETYYDSARAFTQQNARLAKAVQSQLVAGLGLPDRGALSEASLNVPTVDAAAESYGHLVELGPAQQGWLERPSRMPGALTEPLFLTNPQQADLAASAWGQRRIAAALNAALDAYFAGG
;
A
#
# COMPACT_ATOMS: atom_id res chain seq x y z
N MET A 1 0.15 2.78 -20.61
CA MET A 1 1.17 3.69 -20.06
C MET A 1 0.98 3.76 -18.56
N ALA A 2 2.09 3.57 -17.82
CA ALA A 2 2.29 3.40 -16.37
C ALA A 2 1.99 2.01 -15.75
N LEU A 3 3.08 1.31 -15.39
CA LEU A 3 3.33 0.81 -14.04
C LEU A 3 4.86 0.67 -13.88
N ALA A 4 5.42 1.20 -12.81
CA ALA A 4 6.85 1.36 -12.63
C ALA A 4 7.56 0.01 -12.41
N LEU A 5 8.43 -0.36 -13.34
CA LEU A 5 9.57 -1.22 -13.05
C LEU A 5 10.76 -0.79 -13.91
N LEU A 6 11.63 0.05 -13.36
CA LEU A 6 12.98 0.23 -13.92
C LEU A 6 13.96 0.66 -12.83
N LEU A 7 14.75 -0.34 -12.44
CA LEU A 7 16.20 -0.31 -12.27
C LEU A 7 16.86 1.05 -12.02
N VAL A 8 17.52 1.11 -10.87
CA VAL A 8 18.64 1.99 -10.53
C VAL A 8 19.57 2.23 -11.72
N THR A 9 19.73 3.48 -12.15
CA THR A 9 21.04 4.04 -12.55
C THR A 9 21.05 5.57 -12.32
N ALA A 10 22.25 6.11 -12.10
CA ALA A 10 22.55 7.34 -11.36
C ALA A 10 22.77 8.60 -12.22
N ALA A 11 22.82 9.75 -11.51
CA ALA A 11 23.72 10.93 -11.66
C ALA A 11 23.16 12.29 -12.18
N PHE A 12 23.28 13.31 -11.29
CA PHE A 12 23.86 14.69 -11.45
C PHE A 12 23.47 15.59 -12.67
N LEU A 13 23.16 16.91 -12.63
CA LEU A 13 23.57 18.11 -11.86
C LEU A 13 22.55 19.29 -12.04
N LEU A 14 22.52 20.24 -11.07
CA LEU A 14 22.36 21.74 -11.08
C LEU A 14 21.42 22.44 -12.11
N ASP A 15 20.71 23.55 -11.88
CA ASP A 15 20.76 24.66 -10.90
C ASP A 15 19.40 25.43 -10.87
N ARG A 16 19.21 26.17 -9.76
CA ARG A 16 18.27 27.23 -9.33
C ARG A 16 17.17 27.81 -10.24
N GLY A 17 16.01 28.04 -9.61
CA GLY A 17 15.16 29.19 -9.95
C GLY A 17 13.74 29.20 -9.35
N LEU A 18 13.53 30.11 -8.39
CA LEU A 18 12.26 30.70 -7.93
C LEU A 18 11.29 29.86 -7.07
N ALA A 19 11.43 30.06 -5.76
CA ALA A 19 10.33 29.98 -4.81
C ALA A 19 9.41 31.21 -4.94
N ALA A 20 8.09 31.00 -5.02
CA ALA A 20 7.08 31.73 -4.24
C ALA A 20 5.66 31.41 -4.74
N LEU A 21 4.73 31.38 -3.78
CA LEU A 21 3.27 31.51 -3.90
C LEU A 21 2.50 30.24 -4.26
N LEU A 22 2.01 29.55 -3.21
CA LEU A 22 0.58 29.39 -2.93
C LEU A 22 0.44 28.51 -1.66
N ARG A 23 0.23 29.15 -0.50
CA ARG A 23 -0.24 28.46 0.71
C ARG A 23 -1.76 28.60 0.77
N PRO A 24 -2.57 27.54 0.71
CA PRO A 24 -3.96 27.63 1.10
C PRO A 24 -4.05 27.88 2.62
N ARG A 25 -4.74 28.96 2.99
CA ARG A 25 -5.11 29.28 4.37
C ARG A 25 -6.20 28.30 4.82
N VAL A 26 -5.92 27.48 5.83
CA VAL A 26 -6.94 26.90 6.70
C VAL A 26 -6.80 27.57 8.06
N THR A 27 -7.73 28.48 8.36
CA THR A 27 -7.83 29.16 9.65
C THR A 27 -8.64 28.30 10.62
N GLY A 28 -7.95 27.55 11.47
CA GLY A 28 -8.51 26.89 12.64
C GLY A 28 -7.38 26.30 13.49
N PRO A 29 -7.44 26.37 14.83
CA PRO A 29 -6.38 25.82 15.66
C PRO A 29 -6.47 24.28 15.63
N VAL A 30 -5.69 23.64 14.75
CA VAL A 30 -5.40 22.22 14.89
C VAL A 30 -4.40 22.12 16.03
N ARG A 31 -4.85 21.65 17.20
CA ARG A 31 -3.94 21.24 18.28
C ARG A 31 -2.90 20.30 17.68
N GLN A 32 -1.62 20.71 17.70
CA GLN A 32 -0.52 19.80 17.45
C GLN A 32 -0.60 18.71 18.51
N ALA A 33 -1.12 17.54 18.15
CA ALA A 33 -0.91 16.35 18.93
C ALA A 33 0.60 16.11 18.94
N ALA A 34 1.19 16.14 20.15
CA ALA A 34 2.58 15.75 20.37
C ALA A 34 2.83 14.40 19.68
N ALA A 35 4.03 14.24 19.11
CA ALA A 35 4.49 12.99 18.53
C ALA A 35 4.33 11.86 19.55
N HIS A 36 3.19 11.15 19.47
CA HIS A 36 2.99 9.92 20.21
C HIS A 36 3.90 8.91 19.54
N HIS A 37 5.00 8.57 20.20
CA HIS A 37 5.66 7.30 19.96
C HIS A 37 4.57 6.22 20.10
N PRO A 38 4.26 5.45 19.03
CA PRO A 38 3.25 4.42 19.14
C PRO A 38 3.69 3.46 20.23
N VAL A 39 2.79 3.14 21.15
CA VAL A 39 2.95 1.99 22.06
C VAL A 39 3.40 0.81 21.19
N PRO A 40 4.50 0.10 21.52
CA PRO A 40 4.94 -1.03 20.73
C PRO A 40 3.77 -1.97 20.53
N LEU A 41 3.33 -2.12 19.29
CA LEU A 41 2.20 -2.96 18.96
C LEU A 41 2.66 -4.40 19.25
N GLN A 42 2.20 -4.97 20.36
CA GLN A 42 2.45 -6.38 20.69
C GLN A 42 1.54 -7.26 19.84
N GLY A 43 1.93 -7.43 18.57
CA GLY A 43 1.24 -8.30 17.63
C GLY A 43 1.53 -9.77 17.91
N VAL A 44 0.57 -10.63 17.55
CA VAL A 44 0.74 -12.08 17.60
C VAL A 44 0.94 -12.58 16.17
N VAL A 45 1.98 -13.38 15.94
CA VAL A 45 2.22 -14.01 14.63
C VAL A 45 1.02 -14.86 14.23
N VAL A 46 0.52 -14.67 13.01
CA VAL A 46 -0.56 -15.51 12.45
C VAL A 46 -0.06 -16.95 12.33
N LYS A 47 -0.86 -17.90 12.83
CA LYS A 47 -0.51 -19.32 12.85
C LYS A 47 -0.66 -19.96 11.48
N GLY A 48 0.03 -21.08 11.27
CA GLY A 48 -0.11 -21.90 10.05
C GLY A 48 0.82 -21.51 8.90
N LEU A 49 1.71 -20.52 9.13
CA LEU A 49 2.76 -20.12 8.20
C LEU A 49 4.13 -20.35 8.83
N SER A 50 5.12 -20.67 8.01
CA SER A 50 6.51 -20.89 8.42
C SER A 50 7.45 -20.20 7.44
N GLY A 51 8.70 -19.96 7.87
CA GLY A 51 9.72 -19.33 7.02
C GLY A 51 9.54 -17.83 6.77
N LEU A 52 8.60 -17.19 7.46
CA LEU A 52 8.40 -15.73 7.38
C LEU A 52 9.45 -14.99 8.22
N THR A 53 9.83 -13.80 7.75
CA THR A 53 10.72 -12.89 8.46
C THR A 53 10.10 -12.42 9.78
N THR A 54 10.90 -12.32 10.84
CA THR A 54 10.45 -11.80 12.14
C THR A 54 9.83 -10.40 12.00
N GLY A 55 8.71 -10.16 12.67
CA GLY A 55 8.00 -8.86 12.59
C GLY A 55 7.02 -8.75 11.42
N THR A 56 6.79 -9.85 10.71
CA THR A 56 5.83 -9.93 9.60
C THR A 56 4.62 -10.80 9.96
N CYS A 57 3.54 -10.64 9.20
CA CYS A 57 2.27 -11.35 9.37
C CYS A 57 1.77 -11.33 10.83
N LEU A 58 1.67 -10.12 11.38
CA LEU A 58 1.28 -9.89 12.78
C LEU A 58 -0.18 -9.50 12.88
N SER A 59 -0.92 -10.22 13.72
CA SER A 59 -2.31 -9.95 14.08
C SER A 59 -2.40 -9.12 15.36
N PHE A 60 -3.26 -8.12 15.35
CA PHE A 60 -3.52 -7.21 16.44
C PHE A 60 -5.01 -7.26 16.79
N ALA A 61 -5.30 -7.51 18.06
CA ALA A 61 -6.67 -7.53 18.56
C ALA A 61 -7.33 -6.13 18.45
N PRO A 62 -8.66 -6.07 18.30
CA PRO A 62 -9.43 -4.84 18.46
C PRO A 62 -9.05 -4.10 19.74
N GLY A 63 -8.94 -2.77 19.66
CA GLY A 63 -8.80 -1.89 20.82
C GLY A 63 -10.13 -1.32 21.30
N GLY A 64 -11.12 -1.21 20.41
CA GLY A 64 -12.50 -0.82 20.70
C GLY A 64 -13.47 -2.01 20.83
N LYS A 65 -14.78 -1.74 20.77
CA LYS A 65 -15.81 -2.78 20.75
C LYS A 65 -15.61 -3.67 19.53
N ASP A 66 -15.35 -4.96 19.77
CA ASP A 66 -15.08 -5.92 18.70
C ASP A 66 -16.23 -5.98 17.70
N ARG A 67 -15.93 -5.64 16.45
CA ARG A 67 -16.88 -5.68 15.34
C ARG A 67 -16.97 -7.05 14.69
N ARG A 68 -16.06 -7.98 15.05
CA ARG A 68 -15.88 -9.30 14.44
C ARG A 68 -15.58 -9.22 12.95
N GLN A 69 -14.83 -8.21 12.54
CA GLN A 69 -14.23 -8.10 11.21
C GLN A 69 -12.71 -7.98 11.30
N THR A 70 -12.05 -8.57 10.32
CA THR A 70 -10.61 -8.65 10.18
C THR A 70 -10.18 -7.95 8.91
N VAL A 71 -9.35 -6.92 9.06
CA VAL A 71 -8.73 -6.21 7.94
C VAL A 71 -7.28 -6.66 7.82
N PHE A 72 -6.91 -7.23 6.69
CA PHE A 72 -5.51 -7.40 6.32
C PHE A 72 -5.03 -6.15 5.58
N ILE A 73 -3.98 -5.54 6.09
CA ILE A 73 -3.33 -4.36 5.50
C ILE A 73 -1.98 -4.81 4.96
N ASP A 74 -1.81 -4.72 3.65
CA ASP A 74 -0.51 -4.91 3.03
C ASP A 74 0.22 -3.57 2.91
N ALA A 75 1.38 -3.46 3.56
CA ALA A 75 2.31 -2.38 3.32
C ALA A 75 3.24 -2.77 2.17
N GLY A 76 2.94 -2.26 0.96
CA GLY A 76 3.66 -2.63 -0.27
C GLY A 76 5.18 -2.49 -0.15
N HIS A 77 5.91 -3.31 -0.89
CA HIS A 77 7.39 -3.37 -0.91
C HIS A 77 8.01 -3.71 0.46
N GLY A 78 9.30 -3.45 0.65
CA GLY A 78 10.02 -3.67 1.92
C GLY A 78 11.39 -4.33 1.74
N GLY A 79 12.29 -4.10 2.70
CA GLY A 79 13.65 -4.65 2.66
C GLY A 79 14.42 -4.14 1.45
N LEU A 80 14.89 -5.06 0.60
CA LEU A 80 15.65 -4.75 -0.61
C LEU A 80 14.79 -4.26 -1.79
N ASP A 81 13.46 -4.29 -1.66
CA ASP A 81 12.56 -3.68 -2.62
C ASP A 81 12.15 -2.28 -2.10
N PRO A 82 12.72 -1.19 -2.65
CA PRO A 82 12.37 0.16 -2.23
C PRO A 82 11.01 0.62 -2.76
N GLY A 83 10.45 -0.07 -3.76
CA GLY A 83 9.43 0.48 -4.64
C GLY A 83 9.92 1.75 -5.36
N VAL A 84 9.01 2.67 -5.63
CA VAL A 84 9.34 3.99 -6.20
C VAL A 84 10.23 4.79 -5.24
N VAL A 85 11.27 5.42 -5.78
CA VAL A 85 12.09 6.40 -5.05
C VAL A 85 11.82 7.80 -5.60
N GLY A 86 11.13 8.61 -4.79
CA GLY A 86 10.78 9.99 -5.09
C GLY A 86 11.68 11.02 -4.40
N ARG A 87 11.37 12.30 -4.64
CA ARG A 87 12.00 13.44 -3.96
C ARG A 87 10.96 14.46 -3.55
N THR A 88 11.03 14.88 -2.29
CA THR A 88 10.26 16.01 -1.73
C THR A 88 10.63 17.33 -2.43
N SER A 89 9.82 18.37 -2.27
CA SER A 89 10.11 19.70 -2.81
C SER A 89 11.42 20.29 -2.24
N ALA A 90 11.82 19.85 -1.04
CA ALA A 90 13.09 20.23 -0.41
C ALA A 90 14.29 19.37 -0.88
N GLY A 91 14.08 18.42 -1.79
CA GLY A 91 15.12 17.55 -2.34
C GLY A 91 15.46 16.32 -1.49
N ALA A 92 14.79 16.10 -0.35
CA ALA A 92 14.96 14.90 0.44
C ALA A 92 14.34 13.68 -0.26
N THR A 93 15.05 12.56 -0.26
CA THR A 93 14.60 11.29 -0.83
C THR A 93 13.51 10.65 0.02
N ILE A 94 12.51 10.05 -0.64
CA ILE A 94 11.51 9.19 -0.02
C ILE A 94 11.34 7.92 -0.83
N SER A 95 11.37 6.76 -0.19
CA SER A 95 11.05 5.47 -0.81
C SER A 95 9.61 5.05 -0.50
N GLU A 96 8.97 4.43 -1.46
CA GLU A 96 7.61 3.90 -1.36
C GLU A 96 7.46 2.95 -0.17
N LYS A 97 8.38 2.00 0.00
CA LYS A 97 8.37 1.09 1.16
C LYS A 97 8.27 1.77 2.53
N THR A 98 8.78 3.00 2.64
CA THR A 98 8.72 3.80 3.87
C THR A 98 7.37 4.47 3.98
N ALA A 99 6.89 5.09 2.90
CA ALA A 99 5.57 5.73 2.87
C ALA A 99 4.44 4.73 3.14
N THR A 100 4.48 3.55 2.52
CA THR A 100 3.50 2.48 2.70
C THR A 100 3.49 1.96 4.14
N LEU A 101 4.67 1.77 4.75
CA LEU A 101 4.78 1.32 6.14
C LEU A 101 4.17 2.33 7.12
N GLU A 102 4.52 3.60 6.99
CA GLU A 102 4.03 4.65 7.89
C GLU A 102 2.51 4.80 7.80
N VAL A 103 1.93 4.76 6.59
CA VAL A 103 0.48 4.78 6.41
C VAL A 103 -0.17 3.51 6.98
N ALA A 104 0.40 2.33 6.73
CA ALA A 104 -0.15 1.07 7.22
C ALA A 104 -0.17 1.00 8.75
N LEU A 105 0.89 1.46 9.42
CA LEU A 105 0.97 1.52 10.88
C LEU A 105 -0.06 2.52 11.44
N ALA A 106 -0.19 3.70 10.82
CA ALA A 106 -1.18 4.70 11.23
C ALA A 106 -2.62 4.19 11.03
N LEU A 107 -2.89 3.50 9.91
CA LEU A 107 -4.18 2.89 9.63
C LEU A 107 -4.51 1.77 10.61
N ALA A 108 -3.55 0.89 10.90
CA ALA A 108 -3.71 -0.18 11.87
C ALA A 108 -4.05 0.35 13.26
N ALA A 109 -3.36 1.41 13.72
CA ALA A 109 -3.70 2.07 14.97
C ALA A 109 -5.14 2.60 14.95
N SER A 110 -5.55 3.28 13.88
CA SER A 110 -6.89 3.84 13.73
C SER A 110 -7.98 2.75 13.73
N LEU A 111 -7.87 1.73 12.88
CA LEU A 111 -8.86 0.66 12.73
C LEU A 111 -9.07 -0.14 14.03
N ARG A 112 -8.00 -0.35 14.80
CA ARG A 112 -8.13 -1.03 16.09
C ARG A 112 -9.00 -0.23 17.05
N THR A 113 -8.91 1.10 17.05
CA THR A 113 -9.76 1.94 17.91
C THR A 113 -11.24 1.88 17.51
N THR A 114 -11.53 1.66 16.23
CA THR A 114 -12.91 1.48 15.73
C THR A 114 -13.41 0.04 15.86
N GLY A 115 -12.59 -0.89 16.38
CA GLY A 115 -13.02 -2.22 16.79
C GLY A 115 -12.72 -3.35 15.79
N TYR A 116 -11.90 -3.09 14.77
CA TYR A 116 -11.43 -4.10 13.84
C TYR A 116 -10.28 -4.92 14.42
N ARG A 117 -10.24 -6.22 14.10
CA ARG A 117 -8.99 -6.98 14.16
C ARG A 117 -8.16 -6.59 12.95
N VAL A 118 -6.89 -6.26 13.17
CA VAL A 118 -6.00 -5.83 12.09
C VAL A 118 -4.86 -6.82 11.95
N VAL A 119 -4.52 -7.17 10.72
CA VAL A 119 -3.35 -8.00 10.41
C VAL A 119 -2.47 -7.20 9.46
N LEU A 120 -1.22 -6.97 9.84
CA LEU A 120 -0.24 -6.28 8.99
C LEU A 120 0.66 -7.31 8.31
N SER A 121 0.90 -7.12 7.02
CA SER A 121 1.88 -7.92 6.29
C SER A 121 3.29 -7.75 6.86
N ARG A 122 3.69 -6.53 7.18
CA ARG A 122 4.95 -6.19 7.86
C ARG A 122 4.79 -5.02 8.82
N THR A 123 5.61 -5.00 9.87
CA THR A 123 5.66 -3.91 10.87
C THR A 123 6.99 -3.15 10.91
N SER A 124 7.91 -3.54 10.04
CA SER A 124 9.23 -2.95 9.88
C SER A 124 9.62 -2.97 8.39
N ASP A 125 10.79 -2.42 8.08
CA ASP A 125 11.35 -2.42 6.73
C ASP A 125 11.93 -3.79 6.37
N THR A 126 11.06 -4.74 6.03
CA THR A 126 11.42 -6.11 5.66
C THR A 126 10.53 -6.64 4.54
N THR A 127 11.01 -7.64 3.81
CA THR A 127 10.16 -8.58 3.07
C THR A 127 9.46 -9.55 4.03
N LEU A 128 8.38 -10.19 3.60
CA LEU A 128 7.74 -11.30 4.33
C LEU A 128 8.57 -12.57 4.23
N ILE A 129 9.22 -12.80 3.10
CA ILE A 129 10.13 -13.93 2.93
C ILE A 129 11.49 -13.67 3.60
N GLY A 130 12.07 -14.71 4.18
CA GLY A 130 13.38 -14.66 4.83
C GLY A 130 14.55 -14.45 3.85
N ALA A 131 15.67 -13.92 4.36
CA ALA A 131 16.89 -13.73 3.58
C ALA A 131 17.35 -15.06 2.96
N GLY A 132 17.39 -15.12 1.62
CA GLY A 132 17.77 -16.30 0.84
C GLY A 132 16.62 -16.99 0.09
N ALA A 133 15.35 -16.70 0.40
CA ALA A 133 14.22 -17.16 -0.39
C ALA A 133 14.20 -16.42 -1.75
N GLY A 134 14.23 -17.16 -2.86
CA GLY A 134 14.25 -16.63 -4.23
C GLY A 134 15.54 -15.90 -4.66
N GLY A 135 16.41 -15.52 -3.72
CA GLY A 135 17.72 -14.93 -3.95
C GLY A 135 17.72 -13.42 -4.24
N THR A 136 18.92 -12.86 -4.36
CA THR A 136 19.17 -11.46 -4.72
C THR A 136 20.09 -11.39 -5.94
N GLY A 137 19.87 -10.42 -6.83
CA GLY A 137 20.77 -10.13 -7.95
C GLY A 137 21.04 -8.63 -8.01
N ASN A 138 22.31 -8.23 -8.20
CA ASN A 138 22.72 -6.81 -8.27
C ASN A 138 22.24 -5.94 -7.10
N GLY A 139 22.15 -6.51 -5.89
CA GLY A 139 21.73 -5.79 -4.68
C GLY A 139 20.21 -5.59 -4.53
N VAL A 140 19.38 -6.18 -5.41
CA VAL A 140 17.92 -6.17 -5.32
C VAL A 140 17.35 -7.58 -5.30
N LEU A 141 16.09 -7.74 -4.92
CA LEU A 141 15.37 -9.02 -5.01
C LEU A 141 15.33 -9.50 -6.47
N THR A 142 15.45 -10.81 -6.68
CA THR A 142 15.10 -11.39 -7.98
C THR A 142 13.59 -11.31 -8.20
N ARG A 143 13.15 -11.45 -9.45
CA ARG A 143 11.71 -11.51 -9.78
C ARG A 143 11.00 -12.67 -9.08
N GLU A 144 11.69 -13.81 -8.96
CA GLU A 144 11.17 -14.96 -8.24
C GLU A 144 11.03 -14.67 -6.74
N ALA A 145 12.01 -14.01 -6.12
CA ALA A 145 11.92 -13.57 -4.73
C ALA A 145 10.75 -12.58 -4.54
N LEU A 146 10.59 -11.60 -5.43
CA LEU A 146 9.47 -10.67 -5.38
C LEU A 146 8.11 -11.38 -5.49
N ARG A 147 7.99 -12.35 -6.41
CA ARG A 147 6.78 -13.16 -6.56
C ARG A 147 6.50 -13.99 -5.30
N GLN A 148 7.52 -14.61 -4.72
CA GLN A 148 7.39 -15.37 -3.47
C GLN A 148 6.98 -14.47 -2.29
N ASP A 149 7.50 -13.24 -2.24
CA ASP A 149 7.11 -12.24 -1.25
C ASP A 149 5.62 -11.87 -1.38
N LEU A 150 5.14 -11.59 -2.59
CA LEU A 150 3.74 -11.30 -2.87
C LEU A 150 2.83 -12.51 -2.54
N ILE A 151 3.25 -13.74 -2.84
CA ILE A 151 2.52 -14.95 -2.45
C ILE A 151 2.45 -15.07 -0.92
N ALA A 152 3.53 -14.77 -0.20
CA ALA A 152 3.54 -14.81 1.26
C ALA A 152 2.56 -13.78 1.88
N ARG A 153 2.36 -12.62 1.24
CA ARG A 153 1.34 -11.61 1.65
C ARG A 153 -0.06 -12.18 1.51
N VAL A 154 -0.35 -12.82 0.38
CA VAL A 154 -1.64 -13.50 0.13
C VAL A 154 -1.88 -14.65 1.10
N ASP A 155 -0.87 -15.49 1.32
CA ASP A 155 -0.94 -16.60 2.27
C ASP A 155 -1.17 -16.09 3.71
N CYS A 156 -0.57 -14.95 4.09
CA CYS A 156 -0.83 -14.27 5.36
C CYS A 156 -2.30 -13.85 5.50
N ALA A 157 -2.85 -13.15 4.50
CA ALA A 157 -4.25 -12.73 4.50
C ALA A 157 -5.20 -13.94 4.62
N ASN A 158 -4.90 -15.01 3.90
CA ASN A 158 -5.65 -16.26 3.90
C ASN A 158 -5.59 -16.98 5.26
N ALA A 159 -4.39 -17.17 5.81
CA ALA A 159 -4.17 -17.83 7.11
C ALA A 159 -4.79 -17.04 8.26
N ALA A 160 -4.82 -15.71 8.13
CA ALA A 160 -5.48 -14.84 9.09
C ALA A 160 -7.00 -14.93 9.07
N GLY A 161 -7.61 -15.49 8.01
CA GLY A 161 -9.06 -15.42 7.81
C GLY A 161 -9.53 -13.96 7.70
N ALA A 162 -8.83 -13.15 6.90
CA ALA A 162 -9.20 -11.75 6.71
C ALA A 162 -10.52 -11.61 5.93
N ASP A 163 -11.33 -10.62 6.28
CA ASP A 163 -12.58 -10.30 5.60
C ASP A 163 -12.35 -9.38 4.40
N VAL A 164 -11.26 -8.61 4.41
CA VAL A 164 -10.77 -7.79 3.29
C VAL A 164 -9.24 -7.74 3.27
N LEU A 165 -8.69 -7.60 2.06
CA LEU A 165 -7.29 -7.27 1.79
C LEU A 165 -7.21 -5.83 1.26
N LEU A 166 -6.42 -4.98 1.91
CA LEU A 166 -6.15 -3.62 1.44
C LEU A 166 -4.64 -3.45 1.28
N ALA A 167 -4.17 -3.41 0.04
CA ALA A 167 -2.78 -3.13 -0.28
C ALA A 167 -2.55 -1.62 -0.47
N ILE A 168 -1.48 -1.11 0.13
CA ILE A 168 -1.12 0.31 0.10
C ILE A 168 0.19 0.46 -0.66
N HIS A 169 0.14 1.22 -1.75
CA HIS A 169 1.25 1.55 -2.64
C HIS A 169 1.28 3.06 -2.93
N PHE A 170 2.28 3.54 -3.67
CA PHE A 170 2.35 4.92 -4.16
C PHE A 170 2.89 4.95 -5.58
N ASN A 171 2.20 5.65 -6.48
CA ASN A 171 2.54 5.61 -7.89
C ASN A 171 3.82 6.39 -8.25
N ALA A 172 4.28 6.18 -9.47
CA ALA A 172 5.21 7.01 -10.21
C ALA A 172 4.71 7.30 -11.63
N TYR A 173 5.19 8.41 -12.17
CA TYR A 173 5.00 8.75 -13.58
C TYR A 173 6.21 9.55 -14.08
N ASP A 174 6.51 9.45 -15.38
CA ASP A 174 7.67 10.11 -16.01
C ASP A 174 7.59 11.65 -15.95
N GLY A 175 6.39 12.21 -15.76
CA GLY A 175 6.16 13.64 -15.59
C GLY A 175 5.99 14.03 -14.11
N LEU A 176 6.81 14.96 -13.62
CA LEU A 176 6.77 15.43 -12.22
C LEU A 176 5.49 16.19 -11.84
N SER A 177 4.69 16.61 -12.83
CA SER A 177 3.38 17.25 -12.61
C SER A 177 2.22 16.27 -12.55
N ALA A 178 2.41 15.02 -13.01
CA ALA A 178 1.40 13.99 -12.89
C ALA A 178 1.14 13.68 -11.42
N GLY A 179 -0.11 13.44 -11.07
CA GLY A 179 -0.50 13.18 -9.70
C GLY A 179 -1.99 12.91 -9.61
N GLY A 180 -2.41 12.53 -8.41
CA GLY A 180 -3.81 12.23 -8.11
C GLY A 180 -3.90 10.99 -7.26
N THR A 181 -5.10 10.47 -7.15
CA THR A 181 -5.38 9.23 -6.43
C THR A 181 -6.02 8.23 -7.36
N GLU A 182 -5.59 6.99 -7.28
CA GLU A 182 -6.19 5.85 -7.98
C GLU A 182 -6.26 4.62 -7.08
N THR A 183 -7.23 3.76 -7.35
CA THR A 183 -7.43 2.52 -6.62
C THR A 183 -7.79 1.42 -7.58
N TYR A 184 -7.09 0.30 -7.47
CA TYR A 184 -7.20 -0.85 -8.35
C TYR A 184 -7.92 -2.01 -7.70
N TYR A 185 -8.62 -2.79 -8.52
CA TYR A 185 -9.21 -4.05 -8.15
C TYR A 185 -9.15 -5.06 -9.28
N ASP A 186 -9.15 -6.34 -8.95
CA ASP A 186 -9.20 -7.42 -9.94
C ASP A 186 -10.66 -7.75 -10.29
N SER A 187 -10.98 -7.75 -11.59
CA SER A 187 -12.32 -8.08 -12.10
C SER A 187 -12.56 -9.54 -12.48
N ALA A 188 -11.52 -10.38 -12.49
CA ALA A 188 -11.54 -11.81 -12.78
C ALA A 188 -11.83 -12.69 -11.55
N ARG A 189 -12.07 -12.11 -10.37
CA ARG A 189 -12.42 -12.84 -9.14
C ARG A 189 -13.91 -13.13 -9.01
N ALA A 190 -14.26 -14.23 -8.34
CA ALA A 190 -15.65 -14.58 -8.00
C ALA A 190 -16.38 -13.50 -7.17
N PHE A 191 -15.62 -12.72 -6.39
CA PHE A 191 -16.11 -11.61 -5.58
C PHE A 191 -15.80 -10.24 -6.22
N THR A 192 -15.74 -10.16 -7.55
CA THR A 192 -15.47 -8.94 -8.33
C THR A 192 -16.37 -7.76 -7.96
N GLN A 193 -17.65 -7.99 -7.62
CA GLN A 193 -18.55 -6.92 -7.20
C GLN A 193 -18.12 -6.31 -5.85
N GLN A 194 -17.69 -7.15 -4.92
CA GLN A 194 -17.16 -6.73 -3.62
C GLN A 194 -15.81 -6.00 -3.77
N ASN A 195 -14.93 -6.50 -4.63
CA ASN A 195 -13.68 -5.84 -5.03
C ASN A 195 -13.94 -4.43 -5.54
N ALA A 196 -14.86 -4.29 -6.51
CA ALA A 196 -15.20 -3.00 -7.10
C ALA A 196 -15.82 -2.03 -6.06
N ARG A 197 -16.68 -2.53 -5.15
CA ARG A 197 -17.24 -1.70 -4.07
C ARG A 197 -16.17 -1.23 -3.10
N LEU A 198 -15.26 -2.11 -2.69
CA LEU A 198 -14.14 -1.76 -1.80
C LEU A 198 -13.27 -0.69 -2.47
N ALA A 199 -12.86 -0.89 -3.71
CA ALA A 199 -12.04 0.07 -4.45
C ALA A 199 -12.73 1.43 -4.61
N LYS A 200 -14.03 1.46 -4.92
CA LYS A 200 -14.82 2.70 -4.99
C LYS A 200 -14.92 3.42 -3.65
N ALA A 201 -15.13 2.68 -2.54
CA ALA A 201 -15.17 3.25 -1.21
C ALA A 201 -13.83 3.91 -0.86
N VAL A 202 -12.73 3.18 -1.08
CA VAL A 202 -11.35 3.65 -0.87
C VAL A 202 -11.06 4.89 -1.71
N GLN A 203 -11.32 4.83 -3.01
CA GLN A 203 -11.12 5.95 -3.93
C GLN A 203 -11.88 7.19 -3.48
N SER A 204 -13.18 7.06 -3.18
CA SER A 204 -14.01 8.22 -2.83
C SER A 204 -13.53 8.92 -1.55
N GLN A 205 -13.13 8.15 -0.54
CA GLN A 205 -12.69 8.70 0.74
C GLN A 205 -11.30 9.30 0.65
N LEU A 206 -10.39 8.73 -0.15
CA LEU A 206 -9.08 9.32 -0.39
C LEU A 206 -9.20 10.62 -1.19
N VAL A 207 -9.99 10.65 -2.26
CA VAL A 207 -10.21 11.87 -3.05
C VAL A 207 -10.82 12.97 -2.18
N ALA A 208 -11.87 12.66 -1.42
CA ALA A 208 -12.46 13.60 -0.47
C ALA A 208 -11.47 14.00 0.64
N GLY A 209 -10.59 13.09 1.04
CA GLY A 209 -9.61 13.28 2.09
C GLY A 209 -8.44 14.17 1.70
N LEU A 210 -7.95 14.01 0.47
CA LEU A 210 -6.72 14.63 -0.01
C LEU A 210 -7.00 15.84 -0.89
N GLY A 211 -8.19 15.94 -1.50
CA GLY A 211 -8.54 17.01 -2.43
C GLY A 211 -7.72 16.98 -3.71
N LEU A 212 -7.27 15.80 -4.11
CA LEU A 212 -6.42 15.58 -5.28
C LEU A 212 -7.25 15.13 -6.49
N PRO A 213 -6.70 15.24 -7.72
CA PRO A 213 -7.37 14.72 -8.91
C PRO A 213 -7.81 13.27 -8.75
N ASP A 214 -9.09 13.02 -9.02
CA ASP A 214 -9.68 11.68 -9.03
C ASP A 214 -9.33 10.98 -10.34
N ARG A 215 -8.50 9.93 -10.26
CA ARG A 215 -8.10 9.11 -11.41
C ARG A 215 -8.91 7.82 -11.49
N GLY A 216 -9.83 7.60 -10.56
CA GLY A 216 -10.83 6.55 -10.58
C GLY A 216 -10.50 5.31 -9.75
N ALA A 217 -11.55 4.54 -9.50
CA ALA A 217 -11.47 3.15 -9.07
C ALA A 217 -11.50 2.27 -10.32
N LEU A 218 -10.38 1.64 -10.64
CA LEU A 218 -10.12 1.03 -11.93
C LEU A 218 -10.00 -0.49 -11.78
N SER A 219 -10.58 -1.23 -12.72
CA SER A 219 -10.21 -2.64 -12.87
C SER A 219 -8.75 -2.70 -13.34
N GLU A 220 -7.96 -3.62 -12.83
CA GLU A 220 -6.61 -3.87 -13.31
C GLU A 220 -6.57 -4.21 -14.81
N ALA A 221 -7.68 -4.65 -15.42
CA ALA A 221 -7.76 -4.84 -16.87
C ALA A 221 -7.53 -3.54 -17.66
N SER A 222 -7.66 -2.39 -17.00
CA SER A 222 -7.29 -1.07 -17.56
C SER A 222 -5.82 -0.71 -17.32
N LEU A 223 -5.11 -1.43 -16.45
CA LEU A 223 -3.67 -1.35 -16.34
C LEU A 223 -3.07 -2.02 -17.56
N ASN A 224 -2.38 -1.23 -18.37
CA ASN A 224 -1.46 -1.77 -19.35
C ASN A 224 -0.16 -2.17 -18.63
N VAL A 225 -0.27 -3.11 -17.67
CA VAL A 225 0.80 -3.53 -16.74
C VAL A 225 2.03 -3.86 -17.57
N PRO A 226 3.10 -3.03 -17.54
CA PRO A 226 4.38 -3.43 -18.10
C PRO A 226 4.88 -4.53 -17.20
N THR A 227 4.83 -5.74 -17.71
CA THR A 227 5.03 -6.90 -16.86
C THR A 227 6.49 -7.02 -16.51
N VAL A 228 6.71 -7.49 -15.28
CA VAL A 228 8.03 -7.63 -14.68
C VAL A 228 8.95 -8.49 -15.56
N ASP A 229 8.37 -9.38 -16.38
CA ASP A 229 8.95 -10.12 -17.51
C ASP A 229 7.85 -10.76 -18.38
N ALA A 230 8.23 -11.57 -19.38
CA ALA A 230 7.33 -12.36 -20.23
C ALA A 230 6.42 -13.34 -19.44
N ALA A 231 6.84 -13.78 -18.24
CA ALA A 231 6.04 -14.68 -17.40
C ALA A 231 4.99 -13.89 -16.58
N ALA A 232 5.32 -12.70 -16.09
CA ALA A 232 4.36 -11.75 -15.56
C ALA A 232 3.40 -11.25 -16.66
N GLU A 233 3.87 -11.16 -17.92
CA GLU A 233 3.07 -10.84 -19.12
C GLU A 233 1.99 -11.88 -19.36
N SER A 234 2.32 -13.15 -19.12
CA SER A 234 1.36 -14.24 -19.18
C SER A 234 0.37 -14.27 -18.00
N TYR A 235 0.72 -13.68 -16.85
CA TYR A 235 -0.20 -13.63 -15.71
C TYR A 235 -1.23 -12.51 -15.86
N GLY A 236 -0.81 -11.30 -16.22
CA GLY A 236 -1.74 -10.20 -16.54
C GLY A 236 -2.56 -9.64 -15.37
N HIS A 237 -2.26 -10.04 -14.14
CA HIS A 237 -2.97 -9.62 -12.91
C HIS A 237 -1.99 -9.16 -11.83
N LEU A 238 -2.46 -8.31 -10.91
CA LEU A 238 -1.73 -7.97 -9.67
C LEU A 238 -1.74 -9.19 -8.75
N VAL A 239 -0.57 -9.72 -8.36
CA VAL A 239 -0.45 -11.00 -7.62
C VAL A 239 -1.32 -11.05 -6.36
N GLU A 240 -1.47 -9.96 -5.62
CA GLU A 240 -2.26 -9.95 -4.38
C GLU A 240 -3.77 -10.03 -4.61
N LEU A 241 -4.23 -9.52 -5.75
CA LEU A 241 -5.64 -9.43 -6.12
C LEU A 241 -6.06 -10.51 -7.12
N GLY A 242 -5.07 -11.10 -7.78
CA GLY A 242 -5.14 -11.99 -8.94
C GLY A 242 -5.93 -13.29 -8.76
N PRO A 243 -6.46 -13.89 -9.84
CA PRO A 243 -7.05 -15.23 -9.80
C PRO A 243 -5.98 -16.31 -9.68
N ALA A 244 -6.41 -17.56 -9.47
CA ALA A 244 -5.50 -18.69 -9.48
C ALA A 244 -4.90 -18.90 -10.89
N GLN A 245 -3.58 -19.13 -10.95
CA GLN A 245 -2.89 -19.58 -12.15
C GLN A 245 -1.82 -20.60 -11.76
N GLN A 246 -1.89 -21.79 -12.36
CA GLN A 246 -0.96 -22.88 -12.09
C GLN A 246 0.49 -22.45 -12.37
N GLY A 247 1.40 -22.77 -11.45
CA GLY A 247 2.80 -22.38 -11.56
C GLY A 247 3.09 -20.89 -11.26
N TRP A 248 2.05 -20.07 -11.03
CA TRP A 248 2.20 -18.65 -10.73
C TRP A 248 1.61 -18.26 -9.37
N LEU A 249 0.28 -18.31 -9.22
CA LEU A 249 -0.44 -18.06 -7.98
C LEU A 249 -1.45 -19.19 -7.76
N GLU A 250 -1.05 -20.23 -7.03
CA GLU A 250 -1.92 -21.40 -6.82
C GLU A 250 -2.95 -21.20 -5.70
N ARG A 251 -2.67 -20.26 -4.78
CA ARG A 251 -3.49 -19.97 -3.61
C ARG A 251 -3.86 -18.49 -3.61
N PRO A 252 -4.78 -18.04 -4.47
CA PRO A 252 -5.17 -16.65 -4.50
C PRO A 252 -5.88 -16.23 -3.20
N SER A 253 -5.99 -14.93 -2.96
CA SER A 253 -6.69 -14.37 -1.80
C SER A 253 -8.14 -14.86 -1.72
N ARG A 254 -8.64 -15.16 -0.53
CA ARG A 254 -9.99 -15.74 -0.32
C ARG A 254 -11.05 -14.70 0.05
N MET A 255 -10.67 -13.43 0.00
CA MET A 255 -11.48 -12.28 0.43
C MET A 255 -11.41 -11.16 -0.61
N PRO A 256 -12.39 -10.25 -0.61
CA PRO A 256 -12.34 -9.05 -1.45
C PRO A 256 -11.07 -8.22 -1.19
N GLY A 257 -10.48 -7.71 -2.27
CA GLY A 257 -9.21 -7.00 -2.25
C GLY A 257 -9.23 -5.73 -3.09
N ALA A 258 -8.47 -4.73 -2.64
CA ALA A 258 -8.15 -3.53 -3.40
C ALA A 258 -6.70 -3.09 -3.13
N LEU A 259 -6.06 -2.51 -4.15
CA LEU A 259 -4.75 -1.87 -4.05
C LEU A 259 -4.93 -0.38 -4.27
N THR A 260 -4.43 0.46 -3.38
CA THR A 260 -4.57 1.91 -3.49
C THR A 260 -3.23 2.60 -3.69
N GLU A 261 -3.25 3.60 -4.57
CA GLU A 261 -2.14 4.51 -4.84
C GLU A 261 -2.64 5.94 -4.56
N PRO A 262 -2.57 6.38 -3.29
CA PRO A 262 -3.18 7.63 -2.87
C PRO A 262 -2.45 8.84 -3.45
N LEU A 263 -1.18 8.69 -3.81
CA LEU A 263 -0.24 9.74 -4.21
C LEU A 263 0.81 9.20 -5.19
N PHE A 264 1.44 10.11 -5.94
CA PHE A 264 2.56 9.87 -6.87
C PHE A 264 3.86 10.38 -6.27
N LEU A 265 4.83 9.52 -5.96
CA LEU A 265 6.10 9.95 -5.33
C LEU A 265 7.04 10.69 -6.28
N THR A 266 6.84 10.58 -7.60
CA THR A 266 7.58 11.40 -8.57
C THR A 266 7.10 12.86 -8.58
N ASN A 267 5.92 13.16 -8.02
CA ASN A 267 5.43 14.52 -7.85
C ASN A 267 5.93 15.11 -6.53
N PRO A 268 6.77 16.18 -6.53
CA PRO A 268 7.38 16.67 -5.29
C PRO A 268 6.40 17.13 -4.21
N GLN A 269 5.25 17.69 -4.60
CA GLN A 269 4.23 18.13 -3.65
C GLN A 269 3.52 16.94 -3.00
N GLN A 270 3.30 15.85 -3.75
CA GLN A 270 2.72 14.63 -3.22
C GLN A 270 3.76 13.82 -2.42
N ALA A 271 5.04 13.87 -2.81
CA ALA A 271 6.14 13.36 -2.01
C ALA A 271 6.25 14.09 -0.66
N ASP A 272 6.03 15.42 -0.61
CA ASP A 272 5.97 16.17 0.66
C ASP A 272 4.85 15.63 1.57
N LEU A 273 3.67 15.37 0.99
CA LEU A 273 2.55 14.79 1.73
C LEU A 273 2.88 13.39 2.25
N ALA A 274 3.41 12.51 1.40
CA ALA A 274 3.80 11.14 1.73
C ALA A 274 4.90 11.08 2.80
N ALA A 275 5.82 12.06 2.81
CA ALA A 275 6.89 12.18 3.79
C ALA A 275 6.42 12.77 5.13
N SER A 276 5.27 13.44 5.15
CA SER A 276 4.80 14.14 6.34
C SER A 276 3.88 13.26 7.21
N ALA A 277 4.08 13.31 8.52
CA ALA A 277 3.20 12.63 9.47
C ALA A 277 1.73 13.13 9.37
N TRP A 278 1.52 14.37 8.92
CA TRP A 278 0.18 14.89 8.65
C TRP A 278 -0.48 14.20 7.45
N GLY A 279 0.23 14.10 6.31
CA GLY A 279 -0.28 13.45 5.11
C GLY A 279 -0.51 11.96 5.33
N GLN A 280 0.43 11.27 5.97
CA GLN A 280 0.29 9.85 6.32
C GLN A 280 -0.95 9.58 7.17
N ARG A 281 -1.19 10.38 8.22
CA ARG A 281 -2.41 10.28 9.04
C ARG A 281 -3.67 10.64 8.27
N ARG A 282 -3.60 11.58 7.32
CA ARG A 282 -4.75 11.96 6.48
C ARG A 282 -5.17 10.83 5.54
N ILE A 283 -4.20 10.14 4.93
CA ILE A 283 -4.41 8.93 4.13
C ILE A 283 -5.01 7.83 5.01
N ALA A 284 -4.39 7.53 6.16
CA ALA A 284 -4.90 6.51 7.08
C ALA A 284 -6.33 6.79 7.56
N ALA A 285 -6.68 8.05 7.85
CA ALA A 285 -8.04 8.42 8.25
C ALA A 285 -9.06 8.20 7.12
N ALA A 286 -8.70 8.53 5.87
CA ALA A 286 -9.54 8.28 4.70
C ALA A 286 -9.74 6.77 4.44
N LEU A 287 -8.68 5.96 4.57
CA LEU A 287 -8.76 4.51 4.45
C LEU A 287 -9.62 3.87 5.54
N ASN A 288 -9.54 4.37 6.78
CA ASN A 288 -10.42 3.93 7.87
C ASN A 288 -11.89 4.22 7.54
N ALA A 289 -12.20 5.44 7.09
CA ALA A 289 -13.56 5.82 6.68
C ALA A 289 -14.08 4.97 5.51
N ALA A 290 -13.20 4.59 4.57
CA ALA A 290 -13.57 3.71 3.46
C ALA A 290 -13.95 2.31 3.93
N LEU A 291 -13.20 1.76 4.87
CA LEU A 291 -13.48 0.43 5.45
C LEU A 291 -14.78 0.46 6.29
N ASP A 292 -15.00 1.50 7.08
CA ASP A 292 -16.26 1.69 7.79
C ASP A 292 -17.46 1.74 6.81
N ALA A 293 -17.34 2.50 5.72
CA ALA A 293 -18.38 2.58 4.70
C ALA A 293 -18.62 1.23 3.99
N TYR A 294 -17.54 0.53 3.61
CA TYR A 294 -17.63 -0.78 2.96
C TYR A 294 -18.35 -1.81 3.84
N PHE A 295 -17.97 -1.92 5.12
CA PHE A 295 -18.57 -2.88 6.03
C PHE A 295 -19.99 -2.51 6.50
N ALA A 296 -20.39 -1.24 6.37
CA ALA A 296 -21.76 -0.80 6.64
C ALA A 296 -22.76 -1.21 5.54
N GLY A 297 -22.28 -1.74 4.40
CA GLY A 297 -23.13 -2.19 3.29
C GLY A 297 -23.61 -1.07 2.37
N GLY A 298 -22.89 0.05 2.33
CA GLY A 298 -23.13 1.17 1.39
C GLY A 298 -22.86 0.84 -0.07
#